data_AF-A0A1G8EYB3-F1
#
_entry.id   AF-A0A1G8EYB3-F1
#
_cell.length_a   1.000
_cell.length_b   1.000
_cell.length_c   1.000
_cell.angle_alpha   90.00
_cell.angle_beta   90.00
_cell.angle_gamma   90.00
#
_symmetry.space_group_name_H-M   'P 1'
#
loop_
_entity.id
_entity.type
_entity.pdbx_description
1 polymer ?
#
loop_
_entity_poly.entity_id
_entity_poly.type
_entity_poly.pdbx_seq_one_letter_code
_entity_poly.pdbx_strand_id
1 'polypeptide(L)'
;MMISLIVVVCFIFLAFVFFDIFSTYAYKNASQNAADAAAVAAASEAKDIYEEELAERLEQEFAPFATRIRDAIRNDEEDDDDDDEAEANAVEEGSEEEPEEDAPSEDEQLREEAENRDAPDEVIDKIIDATVPLTNEALFFFFTDEEITSMMCGAIKNNWSDIEDKANYFAQKNGAEEVAEMEFPYGGSFEIFVSVDTETTFITVPDEAFAPGERDMRTEASAGIPILEGVQFQSGSCNE
;
A
#
# COMPACT_ATOMS: atom_id res chain seq x y z
N MET A 1 66.35 5.26 -26.27
CA MET A 1 65.17 4.90 -27.09
C MET A 1 64.49 3.62 -26.60
N MET A 2 65.20 2.51 -26.36
CA MET A 2 64.57 1.23 -25.96
C MET A 2 63.80 1.31 -24.62
N ILE A 3 64.34 2.00 -23.61
CA ILE A 3 63.67 2.19 -22.31
C ILE A 3 62.36 2.97 -22.46
N SER A 4 62.35 4.03 -23.27
CA SER A 4 61.15 4.84 -23.51
C SER A 4 60.02 4.04 -24.17
N LEU A 5 60.36 3.14 -25.09
CA LEU A 5 59.37 2.27 -25.74
C LEU A 5 58.75 1.28 -24.76
N ILE A 6 59.58 0.65 -23.92
CA ILE A 6 59.09 -0.28 -22.88
C ILE A 6 58.16 0.45 -21.91
N VAL A 7 58.52 1.65 -21.46
CA VAL A 7 57.69 2.46 -20.57
C VAL A 7 56.34 2.80 -21.22
N VAL A 8 56.33 3.21 -22.49
CA VAL A 8 55.08 3.51 -23.21
C VAL A 8 54.18 2.27 -23.31
N VAL A 9 54.75 1.11 -23.65
CA VAL A 9 53.99 -0.16 -23.72
C VAL A 9 53.43 -0.54 -22.34
N CYS A 10 54.20 -0.38 -21.26
CA CYS A 10 53.71 -0.62 -19.90
C CYS A 10 52.55 0.32 -19.53
N PHE A 11 52.62 1.60 -19.89
CA PHE A 11 51.51 2.55 -19.63
C PHE A 11 50.25 2.19 -20.42
N ILE A 12 50.39 1.78 -21.68
CA ILE A 12 49.25 1.33 -22.49
C ILE A 12 48.60 0.09 -21.86
N PHE A 13 49.41 -0.88 -21.44
CA PHE A 13 48.91 -2.09 -20.77
C PHE A 13 48.19 -1.75 -19.46
N LEU A 14 48.78 -0.88 -18.62
CA LEU A 14 48.13 -0.43 -17.40
C LEU A 14 46.82 0.31 -17.70
N ALA A 15 46.75 1.13 -18.76
CA ALA A 15 45.53 1.82 -19.15
C ALA A 15 44.41 0.84 -19.53
N PHE A 16 44.70 -0.26 -20.23
CA PHE A 16 43.72 -1.31 -20.52
C PHE A 16 43.20 -1.98 -19.24
N VAL A 17 44.10 -2.38 -18.33
CA VAL A 17 43.71 -2.97 -17.04
C VAL A 17 42.85 -2.01 -16.22
N PHE A 18 43.19 -0.72 -16.20
CA PHE A 18 42.37 0.29 -15.53
C PHE A 18 40.99 0.41 -16.19
N PHE A 19 40.92 0.45 -17.52
CA PHE A 19 39.65 0.55 -18.24
C PHE A 19 38.72 -0.64 -17.92
N ASP A 20 39.25 -1.86 -17.89
CA ASP A 20 38.46 -3.06 -17.53
C ASP A 20 37.90 -2.97 -16.10
N ILE A 21 38.73 -2.55 -15.14
CA ILE A 21 38.27 -2.36 -13.75
C ILE A 21 37.18 -1.28 -13.68
N PHE A 22 37.36 -0.15 -14.37
CA PHE A 22 36.36 0.93 -14.40
C PHE A 22 35.05 0.49 -15.06
N SER A 23 35.11 -0.23 -16.17
CA SER A 23 33.91 -0.74 -16.86
C SER A 23 33.16 -1.73 -15.98
N THR A 24 33.85 -2.69 -15.35
CA THR A 24 33.24 -3.65 -14.41
C THR A 24 32.55 -2.93 -13.25
N TYR A 25 33.19 -1.89 -12.68
CA TYR A 25 32.59 -1.09 -11.61
C TYR A 25 31.36 -0.29 -12.09
N ALA A 26 31.41 0.26 -13.30
CA ALA A 26 30.28 0.96 -13.89
C ALA A 26 29.09 0.01 -14.13
N TYR A 27 29.34 -1.20 -14.65
CA TYR A 27 28.32 -2.22 -14.83
C TYR A 27 27.71 -2.67 -13.51
N LYS A 28 28.53 -2.91 -12.48
CA LYS A 28 28.04 -3.24 -11.14
C LYS A 28 27.09 -2.17 -10.59
N ASN A 29 27.46 -0.90 -10.72
CA ASN A 29 26.60 0.18 -10.22
C ASN A 29 25.32 0.31 -11.04
N ALA A 30 25.39 0.14 -12.37
CA ALA A 30 24.21 0.16 -13.22
C ALA A 30 23.24 -0.99 -12.88
N SER A 31 23.77 -2.20 -12.70
CA SER A 31 23.00 -3.39 -12.32
C SER A 31 22.36 -3.20 -10.93
N GLN A 32 23.11 -2.72 -9.93
CA GLN A 32 22.55 -2.42 -8.60
C GLN A 32 21.45 -1.36 -8.68
N ASN A 33 21.66 -0.28 -9.45
CA ASN A 33 20.62 0.74 -9.64
C ASN A 33 19.37 0.17 -10.33
N ALA A 34 19.52 -0.81 -11.22
CA ALA A 34 18.40 -1.49 -11.84
C ALA A 34 17.61 -2.35 -10.84
N ALA A 35 18.30 -3.12 -10.00
CA ALA A 35 17.68 -3.89 -8.91
C ALA A 35 16.95 -2.97 -7.92
N ASP A 36 17.62 -1.90 -7.46
CA ASP A 36 17.05 -0.94 -6.52
C ASP A 36 15.82 -0.24 -7.12
N ALA A 37 15.90 0.19 -8.38
CA ALA A 37 14.78 0.83 -9.07
C ALA A 37 13.59 -0.13 -9.26
N ALA A 38 13.85 -1.39 -9.59
CA ALA A 38 12.82 -2.41 -9.74
C ALA A 38 12.15 -2.74 -8.40
N ALA A 39 12.92 -2.92 -7.33
CA ALA A 39 12.40 -3.18 -5.99
C ALA A 39 11.54 -2.02 -5.48
N VAL A 40 12.02 -0.77 -5.61
CA VAL A 40 11.26 0.42 -5.18
C VAL A 40 9.99 0.59 -6.02
N ALA A 41 10.06 0.34 -7.33
CA ALA A 41 8.89 0.41 -8.20
C ALA A 41 7.85 -0.66 -7.84
N ALA A 42 8.28 -1.89 -7.60
CA ALA A 42 7.43 -2.98 -7.16
C ALA A 42 6.75 -2.65 -5.82
N ALA A 43 7.52 -2.17 -4.84
CA ALA A 43 7.00 -1.81 -3.53
C ALA A 43 6.01 -0.63 -3.60
N SER A 44 6.25 0.35 -4.48
CA SER A 44 5.33 1.46 -4.71
C SER A 44 4.03 1.00 -5.37
N GLU A 45 4.10 0.13 -6.38
CA GLU A 45 2.91 -0.39 -7.06
C GLU A 45 2.08 -1.26 -6.11
N ALA A 46 2.75 -2.14 -5.37
CA ALA A 46 2.11 -2.97 -4.34
C ALA A 46 1.39 -2.12 -3.29
N LYS A 47 1.97 -0.96 -2.95
CA LYS A 47 1.35 0.00 -2.06
C LYS A 47 0.03 0.53 -2.62
N ASP A 48 0.09 1.08 -3.83
CA ASP A 48 -1.07 1.68 -4.48
C ASP A 48 -2.21 0.65 -4.61
N ILE A 49 -1.87 -0.58 -4.99
CA ILE A 49 -2.83 -1.71 -5.11
C ILE A 49 -3.51 -2.04 -3.78
N TYR A 50 -2.76 -2.21 -2.69
CA TYR A 50 -3.39 -2.59 -1.44
C TYR A 50 -4.19 -1.43 -0.84
N GLU A 51 -3.75 -0.17 -1.01
CA GLU A 51 -4.50 1.00 -0.52
C GLU A 51 -5.86 1.12 -1.21
N GLU A 52 -5.92 0.83 -2.52
CA GLU A 52 -7.16 0.78 -3.28
C GLU A 52 -8.10 -0.34 -2.78
N GLU A 53 -7.59 -1.57 -2.60
CA GLU A 53 -8.40 -2.69 -2.07
C GLU A 53 -8.92 -2.39 -0.65
N LEU A 54 -8.07 -1.85 0.25
CA LEU A 54 -8.49 -1.50 1.60
C LEU A 54 -9.57 -0.42 1.60
N ALA A 55 -9.46 0.59 0.72
CA ALA A 55 -10.49 1.61 0.58
C ALA A 55 -11.82 1.01 0.09
N GLU A 56 -11.79 0.12 -0.91
CA GLU A 56 -12.99 -0.56 -1.39
C GLU A 56 -13.64 -1.40 -0.29
N ARG A 57 -12.85 -2.18 0.45
CA ARG A 57 -13.32 -3.02 1.57
C ARG A 57 -13.93 -2.21 2.69
N LEU A 58 -13.30 -1.09 3.02
CA LEU A 58 -13.79 -0.16 4.03
C LEU A 58 -15.13 0.45 3.62
N GLU A 59 -15.29 0.85 2.35
CA GLU A 59 -16.58 1.34 1.84
C GLU A 59 -17.67 0.26 1.87
N GLN A 60 -17.32 -1.00 1.54
CA GLN A 60 -18.25 -2.13 1.56
C GLN A 60 -18.77 -2.44 2.97
N GLU A 61 -17.95 -2.30 4.02
CA GLU A 61 -18.38 -2.47 5.42
C GLU A 61 -19.06 -1.22 5.99
N PHE A 62 -18.63 -0.03 5.58
CA PHE A 62 -19.22 1.22 6.02
C PHE A 62 -20.68 1.38 5.58
N ALA A 63 -21.00 1.07 4.32
CA ALA A 63 -22.35 1.23 3.79
C ALA A 63 -23.45 0.53 4.62
N PRO A 64 -23.36 -0.79 4.92
CA PRO A 64 -24.36 -1.46 5.76
C PRO A 64 -24.32 -1.01 7.22
N PHE A 65 -23.19 -0.53 7.73
CA PHE A 65 -23.12 0.07 9.05
C PHE A 65 -23.92 1.38 9.12
N ALA A 66 -23.69 2.29 8.18
CA ALA A 66 -24.40 3.57 8.07
C ALA A 66 -25.91 3.36 7.87
N THR A 67 -26.32 2.39 7.05
CA THR A 67 -27.74 2.05 6.87
C THR A 67 -28.36 1.57 8.18
N ARG A 68 -27.69 0.71 8.95
CA ARG A 68 -28.21 0.22 10.24
C ARG A 68 -28.41 1.32 11.27
N ILE A 69 -27.56 2.35 11.27
CA ILE A 69 -27.70 3.50 12.17
C ILE A 69 -28.90 4.34 11.77
N ARG A 70 -29.02 4.69 10.48
CA ARG A 70 -30.19 5.45 9.97
C ARG A 70 -31.51 4.72 10.18
N ASP A 71 -31.52 3.41 9.99
CA ASP A 71 -32.71 2.58 10.21
C ASP A 71 -33.08 2.49 11.70
N ALA A 72 -32.11 2.50 12.61
CA ALA A 72 -32.39 2.49 14.06
C ALA A 72 -33.13 3.76 14.50
N ILE A 73 -32.62 4.92 14.10
CA ILE A 73 -33.23 6.23 14.41
C ILE A 73 -34.65 6.31 13.86
N ARG A 74 -34.84 5.89 12.61
CA ARG A 74 -36.16 5.90 11.99
C ARG A 74 -37.18 5.00 12.71
N ASN A 75 -36.74 3.84 13.22
CA ASN A 75 -37.66 2.94 13.94
C ASN A 75 -38.03 3.49 15.32
N ASP A 76 -37.10 4.18 15.99
CA ASP A 76 -37.39 4.84 17.27
C ASP A 76 -38.40 5.99 17.10
N GLU A 77 -38.37 6.72 15.98
CA GLU A 77 -39.40 7.73 15.65
C GLU A 77 -40.80 7.12 15.36
N GLU A 78 -40.86 5.89 14.81
CA GLU A 78 -42.15 5.24 14.47
C GLU A 78 -42.82 4.56 15.69
N ASP A 79 -42.07 4.26 16.77
CA ASP A 79 -42.61 3.63 18.00
C ASP A 79 -43.18 4.64 19.02
N ASP A 80 -42.87 5.95 18.91
CA ASP A 80 -43.39 7.01 19.80
C ASP A 80 -44.75 7.60 19.35
N ASP A 81 -45.23 7.26 18.15
CA ASP A 81 -46.48 7.83 17.56
C ASP A 81 -47.77 7.03 17.88
N ASP A 82 -47.68 5.89 18.61
CA ASP A 82 -48.81 4.94 18.75
C ASP A 82 -49.47 4.86 20.15
N ASP A 83 -49.12 5.75 21.10
CA ASP A 83 -49.63 5.69 22.50
C ASP A 83 -50.51 6.88 22.96
N ASP A 84 -51.06 7.69 22.05
CA ASP A 84 -51.86 8.89 22.39
C ASP A 84 -53.33 8.89 21.87
N GLU A 85 -53.99 7.72 21.85
CA GLU A 85 -55.46 7.62 21.73
C GLU A 85 -56.12 6.86 22.89
N ALA A 86 -55.99 7.34 24.14
CA ALA A 86 -56.94 6.96 25.21
C ALA A 86 -57.02 7.94 26.41
N GLU A 87 -57.90 8.95 26.30
CA GLU A 87 -58.94 9.35 27.28
C GLU A 87 -59.13 10.87 27.42
N ALA A 88 -60.39 11.27 27.24
CA ALA A 88 -60.87 12.63 27.24
C ALA A 88 -61.19 13.19 28.65
N ASN A 89 -61.09 14.52 28.75
CA ASN A 89 -61.72 15.47 29.70
C ASN A 89 -61.01 15.76 31.04
N ALA A 90 -60.45 16.97 31.21
CA ALA A 90 -61.12 18.15 31.77
C ALA A 90 -60.13 19.15 32.43
N VAL A 91 -60.50 20.45 32.38
CA VAL A 91 -60.02 21.60 33.22
C VAL A 91 -58.69 22.25 32.73
N GLU A 92 -58.70 23.37 32.01
CA GLU A 92 -58.89 24.80 32.41
C GLU A 92 -57.66 25.46 33.07
N GLU A 93 -57.14 26.48 32.37
CA GLU A 93 -56.31 27.63 32.80
C GLU A 93 -54.91 27.41 33.39
N GLY A 94 -53.89 27.74 32.57
CA GLY A 94 -52.52 27.99 33.05
C GLY A 94 -51.46 27.85 31.97
N SER A 95 -51.51 28.69 30.91
CA SER A 95 -50.48 28.73 29.87
C SER A 95 -49.21 29.41 30.40
N GLU A 96 -48.44 28.69 31.20
CA GLU A 96 -46.99 28.87 31.24
C GLU A 96 -46.48 28.16 29.97
N GLU A 97 -46.06 28.95 28.97
CA GLU A 97 -45.32 28.43 27.82
C GLU A 97 -44.02 27.82 28.37
N GLU A 98 -44.03 26.51 28.60
CA GLU A 98 -42.81 25.72 28.70
C GLU A 98 -42.04 25.94 27.40
N PRO A 99 -40.72 26.21 27.45
CA PRO A 99 -39.94 26.29 26.23
C PRO A 99 -40.09 24.96 25.51
N GLU A 100 -40.59 24.99 24.26
CA GLU A 100 -40.47 23.86 23.35
C GLU A 100 -38.98 23.48 23.35
N GLU A 101 -38.63 22.36 23.99
CA GLU A 101 -37.30 21.79 23.85
C GLU A 101 -37.18 21.44 22.36
N ASP A 102 -36.32 22.19 21.66
CA ASP A 102 -36.05 21.96 20.25
C ASP A 102 -35.71 20.47 20.08
N ALA A 103 -36.55 19.75 19.33
CA ALA A 103 -36.31 18.35 19.03
C ALA A 103 -34.89 18.20 18.48
N PRO A 104 -34.10 17.21 18.98
CA PRO A 104 -32.73 17.05 18.56
C PRO A 104 -32.67 16.87 17.04
N SER A 105 -31.73 17.57 16.40
CA SER A 105 -31.58 17.51 14.94
C SER A 105 -31.25 16.08 14.49
N GLU A 106 -31.62 15.69 13.26
CA GLU A 106 -31.29 14.37 12.70
C GLU A 106 -29.79 14.05 12.82
N ASP A 107 -28.92 15.05 12.64
CA ASP A 107 -27.47 14.91 12.80
C ASP A 107 -27.04 14.60 14.25
N GLU A 108 -27.76 15.16 15.24
CA GLU A 108 -27.50 14.94 16.67
C GLU A 108 -27.94 13.53 17.09
N GLN A 109 -29.07 13.05 16.57
CA GLN A 109 -29.54 11.67 16.76
C GLN A 109 -28.60 10.65 16.07
N LEU A 110 -28.12 10.96 14.86
CA LEU A 110 -27.12 10.15 14.14
C LEU A 110 -25.82 10.02 14.92
N ARG A 111 -25.37 11.12 15.52
CA ARG A 111 -24.18 11.15 16.36
C ARG A 111 -24.38 10.34 17.64
N GLU A 112 -25.49 10.50 18.34
CA GLU A 112 -25.77 9.75 19.58
C GLU A 112 -25.84 8.24 19.34
N GLU A 113 -26.56 7.78 18.32
CA GLU A 113 -26.68 6.34 18.02
C GLU A 113 -25.35 5.74 17.53
N ALA A 114 -24.53 6.51 16.82
CA ALA A 114 -23.21 6.06 16.41
C ALA A 114 -22.21 6.02 17.58
N GLU A 115 -22.25 7.01 18.49
CA GLU A 115 -21.46 7.04 19.72
C GLU A 115 -21.85 5.88 20.65
N ASN A 116 -23.13 5.51 20.73
CA ASN A 116 -23.61 4.33 21.45
C ASN A 116 -23.03 3.01 20.94
N ARG A 117 -22.47 3.00 19.72
CA ARG A 117 -21.81 1.86 19.10
C ARG A 117 -20.29 1.97 19.09
N ASP A 118 -19.74 2.89 19.88
CA ASP A 118 -18.31 3.19 19.96
C ASP A 118 -17.69 3.56 18.59
N ALA A 119 -18.49 4.13 17.68
CA ALA A 119 -17.98 4.57 16.39
C ALA A 119 -17.04 5.77 16.58
N PRO A 120 -15.85 5.79 15.94
CA PRO A 120 -14.97 6.94 16.01
C PRO A 120 -15.57 8.14 15.27
N ASP A 121 -15.17 9.35 15.66
CA ASP A 121 -15.70 10.60 15.12
C ASP A 121 -15.66 10.64 13.58
N GLU A 122 -14.65 10.08 12.91
CA GLU A 122 -14.60 10.08 11.45
C GLU A 122 -15.67 9.21 10.79
N VAL A 123 -16.06 8.10 11.43
CA VAL A 123 -17.14 7.25 10.94
C VAL A 123 -18.47 7.98 11.11
N ILE A 124 -18.65 8.69 12.23
CA ILE A 124 -19.84 9.52 12.50
C ILE A 124 -19.93 10.65 11.47
N ASP A 125 -18.84 11.39 11.28
CA ASP A 125 -18.77 12.51 10.34
C ASP A 125 -19.05 12.03 8.91
N LYS A 126 -18.61 10.82 8.53
CA LYS A 126 -18.95 10.22 7.23
C LYS A 126 -20.45 9.87 7.10
N ILE A 127 -21.09 9.44 8.19
CA ILE A 127 -22.53 9.12 8.20
C ILE A 127 -23.35 10.40 7.99
N ILE A 128 -22.96 11.49 8.65
CA ILE A 128 -23.59 12.82 8.56
C ILE A 128 -23.29 13.47 7.20
N ASP A 129 -22.01 13.49 6.80
CA ASP A 129 -21.55 14.07 5.54
C ASP A 129 -20.81 13.03 4.69
N ALA A 130 -21.49 12.56 3.64
CA ALA A 130 -20.95 11.59 2.69
C ALA A 130 -19.70 12.09 1.93
N THR A 131 -19.38 13.39 1.96
CA THR A 131 -18.20 13.97 1.29
C THR A 131 -16.91 13.83 2.09
N VAL A 132 -16.99 13.57 3.39
CA VAL A 132 -15.82 13.32 4.25
C VAL A 132 -15.16 12.00 3.80
N PRO A 133 -13.83 11.90 3.64
CA PRO A 133 -13.16 10.63 3.36
C PRO A 133 -13.03 9.77 4.63
N LEU A 134 -13.09 8.45 4.49
CA LEU A 134 -12.78 7.54 5.60
C LEU A 134 -11.26 7.50 5.83
N THR A 135 -10.86 7.50 7.10
CA THR A 135 -9.45 7.51 7.53
C THR A 135 -9.00 6.11 7.98
N ASN A 136 -7.72 5.98 8.35
CA ASN A 136 -7.20 4.75 8.94
C ASN A 136 -7.92 4.38 10.26
N GLU A 137 -8.43 5.35 11.00
CA GLU A 137 -9.15 5.09 12.25
C GLU A 137 -10.46 4.32 11.99
N ALA A 138 -11.18 4.66 10.93
CA ALA A 138 -12.32 3.89 10.46
C ALA A 138 -11.90 2.47 10.05
N LEU A 139 -10.73 2.29 9.43
CA LEU A 139 -10.24 0.96 9.08
C LEU A 139 -10.04 0.07 10.32
N PHE A 140 -9.46 0.61 11.40
CA PHE A 140 -9.27 -0.13 12.66
C PHE A 140 -10.57 -0.38 13.44
N PHE A 141 -11.61 0.42 13.18
CA PHE A 141 -12.93 0.17 13.75
C PHE A 141 -13.59 -1.06 13.10
N PHE A 142 -13.49 -1.20 11.78
CA PHE A 142 -14.14 -2.30 11.05
C PHE A 142 -13.30 -3.59 10.99
N PHE A 143 -11.98 -3.49 11.06
CA PHE A 143 -11.09 -4.63 10.84
C PHE A 143 -9.98 -4.72 11.88
N THR A 144 -9.57 -5.94 12.17
CA THR A 144 -8.39 -6.24 12.98
C THR A 144 -7.09 -6.10 12.16
N ASP A 145 -5.95 -5.92 12.83
CA ASP A 145 -4.62 -5.90 12.17
C ASP A 145 -4.36 -7.14 11.30
N GLU A 146 -4.86 -8.31 11.73
CA GLU A 146 -4.74 -9.58 11.01
C GLU A 146 -5.56 -9.58 9.72
N GLU A 147 -6.81 -9.09 9.77
CA GLU A 147 -7.67 -8.95 8.59
C GLU A 147 -7.09 -7.92 7.62
N ILE A 148 -6.62 -6.77 8.13
CA ILE A 148 -5.96 -5.74 7.31
C ILE A 148 -4.73 -6.33 6.62
N THR A 149 -3.87 -7.05 7.35
CA THR A 149 -2.68 -7.69 6.77
C THR A 149 -3.06 -8.75 5.73
N SER A 150 -4.08 -9.56 6.01
CA SER A 150 -4.59 -10.58 5.08
C SER A 150 -5.14 -9.96 3.79
N MET A 151 -5.91 -8.87 3.89
CA MET A 151 -6.38 -8.09 2.74
C MET A 151 -5.22 -7.50 1.93
N MET A 152 -4.24 -6.87 2.60
CA MET A 152 -3.08 -6.30 1.92
C MET A 152 -2.29 -7.36 1.14
N CYS A 153 -1.98 -8.49 1.79
CA CYS A 153 -1.27 -9.58 1.17
C CYS A 153 -2.06 -10.26 0.04
N GLY A 154 -3.38 -10.39 0.21
CA GLY A 154 -4.28 -10.88 -0.83
C GLY A 154 -4.27 -9.97 -2.07
N ALA A 155 -4.39 -8.66 -1.87
CA ALA A 155 -4.36 -7.66 -2.96
C ALA A 155 -3.06 -7.74 -3.77
N ILE A 156 -1.92 -7.79 -3.08
CA ILE A 156 -0.60 -7.89 -3.71
C ILE A 156 -0.46 -9.19 -4.52
N LYS A 157 -0.87 -10.33 -3.95
CA LYS A 157 -0.80 -11.63 -4.65
C LYS A 157 -1.71 -11.67 -5.87
N ASN A 158 -2.92 -11.13 -5.76
CA ASN A 158 -3.90 -11.13 -6.86
C ASN A 158 -3.46 -10.26 -8.04
N ASN A 159 -2.67 -9.21 -7.77
CA ASN A 159 -2.15 -8.27 -8.77
C ASN A 159 -0.64 -8.42 -8.99
N TRP A 160 -0.08 -9.59 -8.68
CA TRP A 160 1.37 -9.82 -8.77
C TRP A 160 1.94 -9.55 -10.17
N SER A 161 1.18 -9.85 -11.21
CA SER A 161 1.57 -9.59 -12.61
C SER A 161 1.81 -8.11 -12.88
N ASP A 162 0.96 -7.23 -12.35
CA ASP A 162 1.08 -5.78 -12.60
C ASP A 162 2.30 -5.21 -11.86
N ILE A 163 2.57 -5.72 -10.65
CA ILE A 163 3.75 -5.40 -9.86
C ILE A 163 5.02 -5.85 -10.60
N GLU A 164 5.01 -7.06 -11.18
CA GLU A 164 6.12 -7.62 -11.94
C GLU A 164 6.38 -6.82 -13.23
N ASP A 165 5.32 -6.46 -13.96
CA ASP A 165 5.42 -5.60 -15.14
C ASP A 165 6.02 -4.24 -14.80
N LYS A 166 5.62 -3.65 -13.66
CA LYS A 166 6.17 -2.38 -13.19
C LYS A 166 7.64 -2.51 -12.80
N ALA A 167 8.00 -3.57 -12.08
CA ALA A 167 9.39 -3.86 -11.72
C ALA A 167 10.27 -4.03 -12.97
N ASN A 168 9.81 -4.83 -13.94
CA ASN A 168 10.48 -5.06 -15.22
C ASN A 168 10.67 -3.77 -16.01
N TYR A 169 9.64 -2.92 -16.11
CA TYR A 169 9.74 -1.64 -16.79
C TYR A 169 10.87 -0.77 -16.22
N PHE A 170 11.00 -0.70 -14.89
CA PHE A 170 12.06 0.08 -14.24
C PHE A 170 13.43 -0.60 -14.28
N ALA A 171 13.50 -1.93 -14.22
CA ALA A 171 14.73 -2.69 -14.42
C ALA A 171 15.33 -2.41 -15.82
N GLN A 172 14.51 -2.55 -16.86
CA GLN A 172 14.90 -2.32 -18.27
C GLN A 172 15.34 -0.88 -18.53
N LYS A 173 14.63 0.08 -17.95
CA LYS A 173 14.98 1.50 -18.07
C LYS A 173 16.35 1.82 -17.44
N ASN A 174 16.81 1.00 -16.50
CA ASN A 174 18.10 1.13 -15.83
C ASN A 174 19.17 0.15 -16.37
N GLY A 175 18.89 -0.52 -17.49
CA GLY A 175 19.89 -1.30 -18.23
C GLY A 175 19.99 -2.77 -17.84
N ALA A 176 19.08 -3.29 -17.03
CA ALA A 176 18.88 -4.73 -16.91
C ALA A 176 18.08 -5.25 -18.12
N GLU A 177 18.16 -6.55 -18.39
CA GLU A 177 17.38 -7.17 -19.47
C GLU A 177 15.95 -7.45 -18.99
N GLU A 178 15.83 -8.08 -17.82
CA GLU A 178 14.58 -8.34 -17.11
C GLU A 178 14.83 -8.60 -15.62
N VAL A 179 13.75 -8.67 -14.85
CA VAL A 179 13.75 -9.18 -13.48
C VAL A 179 13.86 -10.71 -13.55
N ALA A 180 14.89 -11.26 -12.91
CA ALA A 180 15.18 -12.69 -12.89
C ALA A 180 14.37 -13.42 -11.80
N GLU A 181 14.17 -12.76 -10.65
CA GLU A 181 13.43 -13.31 -9.52
C GLU A 181 12.75 -12.19 -8.75
N MET A 182 11.53 -12.43 -8.31
CA MET A 182 10.78 -11.53 -7.43
C MET A 182 10.05 -12.34 -6.37
N GLU A 183 10.12 -11.92 -5.12
CA GLU A 183 9.50 -12.63 -3.99
C GLU A 183 8.80 -11.67 -3.04
N PHE A 184 7.62 -12.07 -2.58
CA PHE A 184 6.84 -11.41 -1.54
C PHE A 184 6.01 -12.44 -0.75
N PRO A 185 5.90 -12.30 0.59
CA PRO A 185 6.69 -11.44 1.46
C PRO A 185 8.14 -11.95 1.57
N TYR A 186 9.12 -11.06 1.64
CA TYR A 186 10.54 -11.46 1.75
C TYR A 186 11.06 -11.44 3.19
N GLY A 187 11.75 -12.51 3.60
CA GLY A 187 12.44 -12.56 4.89
C GLY A 187 11.52 -12.47 6.13
N GLY A 188 10.22 -12.74 5.97
CA GLY A 188 9.21 -12.55 7.03
C GLY A 188 8.82 -11.10 7.28
N SER A 189 9.21 -10.18 6.40
CA SER A 189 8.90 -8.75 6.44
C SER A 189 7.99 -8.36 5.28
N PHE A 190 7.31 -7.23 5.39
CA PHE A 190 6.45 -6.68 4.34
C PHE A 190 7.30 -5.95 3.29
N GLU A 191 8.15 -6.71 2.62
CA GLU A 191 9.11 -6.23 1.62
C GLU A 191 9.03 -7.09 0.36
N ILE A 192 9.33 -6.47 -0.78
CA ILE A 192 9.51 -7.17 -2.05
C ILE A 192 11.00 -7.29 -2.32
N PHE A 193 11.46 -8.52 -2.55
CA PHE A 193 12.78 -8.82 -3.05
C PHE A 193 12.75 -8.88 -4.57
N VAL A 194 13.77 -8.29 -5.20
CA VAL A 194 13.97 -8.31 -6.64
C VAL A 194 15.42 -8.67 -6.93
N SER A 195 15.60 -9.62 -7.85
CA SER A 195 16.89 -9.90 -8.48
C SER A 195 16.82 -9.60 -9.96
N VAL A 196 17.86 -8.96 -10.49
CA VAL A 196 17.99 -8.68 -11.92
C VAL A 196 19.31 -9.25 -12.42
N ASP A 197 19.28 -9.74 -13.65
CA ASP A 197 20.48 -10.14 -14.37
C ASP A 197 20.86 -9.05 -15.37
N THR A 198 22.16 -8.76 -15.45
CA THR A 198 22.70 -7.76 -16.37
C THR A 198 23.91 -8.34 -17.09
N GLU A 199 23.88 -8.36 -18.42
CA GLU A 199 25.01 -8.82 -19.21
C GLU A 199 26.15 -7.80 -19.17
N THR A 200 27.34 -8.23 -18.72
CA THR A 200 28.53 -7.38 -18.65
C THR A 200 29.37 -7.47 -19.91
N THR A 201 29.96 -6.36 -20.38
CA THR A 201 30.89 -6.38 -21.53
C THR A 201 32.32 -6.02 -21.10
N PHE A 202 33.29 -6.76 -21.64
CA PHE A 202 34.72 -6.55 -21.39
C PHE A 202 35.40 -6.07 -22.67
N ILE A 203 36.33 -5.13 -22.56
CA ILE A 203 37.02 -4.59 -23.74
C ILE A 203 38.24 -5.42 -24.12
N THR A 204 38.86 -6.08 -23.15
CA THR A 204 40.06 -6.89 -23.38
C THR A 204 39.76 -8.33 -23.78
N VAL A 205 38.54 -8.81 -23.52
CA VAL A 205 38.12 -10.17 -23.83
C VAL A 205 36.89 -10.09 -24.73
N PRO A 206 36.94 -10.67 -25.94
CA PRO A 206 35.80 -10.64 -26.85
C PRO A 206 34.68 -11.54 -26.34
N ASP A 207 33.45 -11.17 -26.63
CA ASP A 207 32.23 -11.81 -26.14
C ASP A 207 32.18 -13.32 -26.45
N GLU A 208 32.75 -13.77 -27.57
CA GLU A 208 32.75 -15.19 -27.95
C GLU A 208 33.65 -16.07 -27.08
N ALA A 209 34.45 -15.47 -26.18
CA ALA A 209 35.27 -16.20 -25.22
C ALA A 209 34.44 -16.74 -24.04
N PHE A 210 33.21 -16.28 -23.87
CA PHE A 210 32.32 -16.63 -22.77
C PHE A 210 31.20 -17.58 -23.24
N ALA A 211 30.86 -18.56 -22.42
CA ALA A 211 29.64 -19.33 -22.62
C ALA A 211 28.40 -18.50 -22.22
N PRO A 212 27.18 -18.86 -22.69
CA PRO A 212 25.95 -18.20 -22.26
C PRO A 212 25.82 -18.21 -20.74
N GLY A 213 25.53 -17.04 -20.15
CA GLY A 213 25.39 -16.85 -18.70
C GLY A 213 26.69 -16.62 -17.92
N GLU A 214 27.88 -16.79 -18.52
CA GLU A 214 29.14 -16.55 -17.80
C GLU A 214 29.44 -15.06 -17.55
N ARG A 215 28.69 -14.18 -18.21
CA ARG A 215 28.83 -12.71 -18.14
C ARG A 215 27.72 -12.05 -17.33
N ASP A 216 26.74 -12.83 -16.89
CA ASP A 216 25.56 -12.32 -16.24
C ASP A 216 25.94 -11.94 -14.82
N MET A 217 25.79 -10.65 -14.53
CA MET A 217 25.94 -10.14 -13.20
C MET A 217 24.57 -10.09 -12.55
N ARG A 218 24.38 -10.98 -11.59
CA ARG A 218 23.20 -10.97 -10.73
C ARG A 218 23.35 -9.93 -9.65
N THR A 219 22.38 -9.04 -9.55
CA THR A 219 22.25 -8.10 -8.43
C THR A 219 20.89 -8.24 -7.78
N GLU A 220 20.84 -7.86 -6.52
CA GLU A 220 19.70 -8.11 -5.63
C GLU A 220 19.43 -6.85 -4.82
N ALA A 221 18.14 -6.57 -4.64
CA ALA A 221 17.65 -5.49 -3.81
C ALA A 221 16.35 -5.92 -3.13
N SER A 222 16.06 -5.35 -1.97
CA SER A 222 14.74 -5.42 -1.37
C SER A 222 14.24 -4.03 -1.04
N ALA A 223 12.93 -3.84 -1.14
CA ALA A 223 12.27 -2.60 -0.76
C ALA A 223 11.08 -2.91 0.14
N GLY A 224 11.03 -2.25 1.29
CA GLY A 224 9.88 -2.29 2.17
C GLY A 224 8.70 -1.59 1.54
N ILE A 225 7.55 -2.26 1.55
CA ILE A 225 6.29 -1.66 1.16
C ILE A 225 5.87 -0.79 2.37
N PRO A 226 5.64 0.52 2.20
CA PRO A 226 5.14 1.34 3.29
C PRO A 226 3.82 0.76 3.80
N ILE A 227 3.69 0.62 5.12
CA ILE A 227 2.46 0.14 5.75
C ILE A 227 1.68 1.37 6.25
N LEU A 228 0.35 1.27 6.29
CA LEU A 228 -0.50 2.30 6.89
C LEU A 228 -0.11 2.55 8.35
N GLU A 229 -0.14 3.82 8.75
CA GLU A 229 0.18 4.20 10.12
C GLU A 229 -0.76 3.51 11.11
N GLY A 230 -0.19 2.87 12.13
CA GLY A 230 -0.93 2.12 13.15
C GLY A 230 -1.01 0.62 12.92
N VAL A 231 -0.90 0.13 11.68
CA VAL A 231 -1.04 -1.30 11.37
C VAL A 231 0.24 -2.05 11.75
N GLN A 232 0.09 -3.13 12.51
CA GLN A 232 1.20 -4.04 12.79
C GLN A 232 1.20 -5.21 11.80
N PHE A 233 2.21 -5.28 10.94
CA PHE A 233 2.34 -6.37 9.99
C PHE A 233 2.49 -7.73 10.69
N GLN A 234 1.57 -8.64 10.37
CA GLN A 234 1.59 -10.02 10.86
C GLN A 234 1.93 -10.98 9.72
N SER A 235 3.20 -11.41 9.64
CA SER A 235 3.67 -12.29 8.57
C SER A 235 2.92 -13.63 8.45
N GLY A 236 2.29 -14.09 9.53
CA GLY A 236 1.45 -15.28 9.54
C GLY A 236 0.23 -15.16 8.63
N SER A 237 -0.38 -13.98 8.59
CA SER A 237 -1.65 -13.71 7.89
C SER A 237 -1.50 -13.66 6.36
N CYS A 238 -0.26 -13.59 5.86
CA CYS A 238 0.02 -13.63 4.42
C CYS A 238 0.14 -15.03 3.85
N ASN A 239 -0.02 -16.09 4.65
CA ASN A 239 0.08 -17.49 4.18
C ASN A 239 -1.29 -18.17 3.98
N GLU A 240 -2.38 -17.46 4.28
CA GLU A 240 -3.75 -17.94 4.04
C GLU A 240 -4.18 -17.78 2.57
#